data_AF-A0A9D4J7G8-F1
#
_entry.id   AF-A0A9D4J7G8-F1
#
_cell.length_a   1.000
_cell.length_b   1.000
_cell.length_c   1.000
_cell.angle_alpha   90.00
_cell.angle_beta   90.00
_cell.angle_gamma   90.00
#
_symmetry.space_group_name_H-M   'P 1'
#
loop_
_entity.id
_entity.type
_entity.pdbx_description
1 polymer ?
#
loop_
_entity_poly.entity_id
_entity_poly.type
_entity_poly.pdbx_seq_one_letter_code
_entity_poly.pdbx_strand_id
1 'polypeptide(L)'
;MPRIVGANKDIVNVWAYKVPLTDMQLTKFILYHMFIVFETQDHMWWSIEKHTDGISLQRSRVCSAVRDSYKHNPRKPPIETIDTDKGSKSIHDHFQWLGLSLRSKKCSLNRFHIFTTVSK
;
A
#
# COMPACT_ATOMS: atom_id res chain seq x y z
N MET A 1 -5.13 16.79 12.38
CA MET A 1 -5.00 15.58 11.53
C MET A 1 -5.81 15.81 10.27
N PRO A 2 -5.24 15.65 9.06
CA PRO A 2 -6.02 15.82 7.82
C PRO A 2 -7.14 14.78 7.75
N ARG A 3 -8.35 15.23 7.39
CA ARG A 3 -9.54 14.37 7.24
C ARG A 3 -9.50 13.70 5.87
N ILE A 4 -9.26 12.39 5.84
CA ILE A 4 -9.29 11.61 4.61
C ILE A 4 -10.75 11.27 4.27
N VAL A 5 -11.26 11.83 3.18
CA VAL A 5 -12.63 11.58 2.70
C VAL A 5 -12.72 10.13 2.20
N GLY A 6 -13.63 9.34 2.79
CA GLY A 6 -13.82 7.93 2.42
C GLY A 6 -13.04 6.92 3.29
N ALA A 7 -12.25 7.38 4.26
CA ALA A 7 -11.49 6.49 5.14
C ALA A 7 -12.35 5.56 6.02
N ASN A 8 -13.60 5.91 6.27
CA ASN A 8 -14.53 5.10 7.08
C ASN A 8 -15.23 4.01 6.26
N LYS A 9 -14.92 3.88 4.97
CA LYS A 9 -15.49 2.85 4.10
C LYS A 9 -14.68 1.58 4.22
N ASP A 10 -15.39 0.45 4.15
CA ASP A 10 -14.75 -0.84 4.22
C ASP A 10 -13.95 -1.09 2.95
N ILE A 11 -12.77 -1.70 3.16
CA ILE A 11 -11.96 -2.22 2.08
C ILE A 11 -12.56 -3.55 1.66
N VAL A 12 -12.77 -3.72 0.35
CA VAL A 12 -13.32 -4.94 -0.24
C VAL A 12 -12.20 -5.86 -0.69
N ASN A 13 -11.18 -5.30 -1.35
CA ASN A 13 -10.08 -6.04 -1.93
C ASN A 13 -8.77 -5.27 -1.75
N VAL A 14 -7.67 -5.99 -1.54
CA VAL A 14 -6.32 -5.46 -1.37
C VAL A 14 -5.35 -6.22 -2.28
N TRP A 15 -4.45 -5.49 -2.90
CA TRP A 15 -3.37 -6.02 -3.73
C TRP A 15 -2.05 -5.38 -3.34
N ALA A 16 -1.03 -6.20 -3.17
CA ALA A 16 0.35 -5.76 -3.01
C ALA A 16 1.07 -5.88 -4.35
N TYR A 17 1.74 -4.80 -4.76
CA TYR A 17 2.51 -4.75 -6.00
C TYR A 17 3.98 -4.40 -5.73
N LYS A 18 4.87 -4.83 -6.63
CA LYS A 18 6.25 -4.37 -6.72
C LYS A 18 6.58 -3.86 -8.12
N VAL A 19 7.48 -2.89 -8.18
CA VAL A 19 8.07 -2.34 -9.41
C VAL A 19 9.58 -2.21 -9.27
N PRO A 20 10.35 -2.28 -10.37
CA PRO A 20 11.79 -2.07 -10.34
C PRO A 20 12.14 -0.61 -9.98
N LEU A 21 13.19 -0.44 -9.17
CA LEU A 21 13.70 0.89 -8.80
C LEU A 21 14.57 1.53 -9.90
N THR A 22 15.30 0.72 -10.67
CA THR A 22 16.20 1.19 -11.74
C THR A 22 16.05 0.31 -12.98
N ASP A 23 16.34 0.88 -14.16
CA ASP A 23 16.19 0.17 -15.45
C ASP A 23 17.38 -0.78 -15.71
N MET A 24 18.46 -0.64 -14.94
CA MET A 24 19.72 -1.35 -15.10
C MET A 24 20.02 -2.18 -13.84
N GLN A 25 19.15 -3.15 -13.54
CA GLN A 25 19.40 -4.09 -12.44
C GLN A 25 20.21 -5.30 -12.93
N LEU A 26 21.54 -5.16 -12.88
CA LEU A 26 22.48 -6.24 -13.19
C LEU A 26 22.58 -7.29 -12.07
N THR A 27 22.13 -6.97 -10.85
CA THR A 27 22.09 -7.89 -9.71
C THR A 27 20.65 -8.27 -9.38
N LYS A 28 20.28 -9.49 -9.78
CA LYS A 28 18.92 -10.05 -9.77
C LYS A 28 18.24 -10.22 -8.39
N PHE A 29 18.52 -9.45 -7.32
CA PHE A 29 18.01 -9.86 -5.99
C PHE A 29 17.50 -8.86 -4.93
N ILE A 30 17.67 -7.53 -4.94
CA ILE A 30 17.47 -6.81 -3.64
C ILE A 30 16.62 -5.52 -3.63
N LEU A 31 16.44 -4.79 -4.74
CA LEU A 31 15.82 -3.46 -4.68
C LEU A 31 14.57 -3.35 -5.56
N TYR A 32 13.40 -3.49 -4.93
CA TYR A 32 12.10 -3.20 -5.54
C TYR A 32 11.34 -2.18 -4.70
N HIS A 33 10.48 -1.44 -5.36
CA HIS A 33 9.58 -0.52 -4.70
C HIS A 33 8.21 -1.18 -4.56
N MET A 34 7.67 -1.21 -3.33
CA MET A 34 6.37 -1.82 -3.04
C MET A 34 5.29 -0.76 -2.86
N PHE A 35 4.09 -1.08 -3.31
CA PHE A 35 2.91 -0.29 -3.03
C PHE A 35 1.69 -1.18 -2.89
N ILE A 36 0.69 -0.68 -2.18
CA ILE A 36 -0.58 -1.37 -1.97
C ILE A 36 -1.65 -0.64 -2.76
N VAL A 37 -2.48 -1.38 -3.48
CA VAL A 37 -3.72 -0.89 -4.05
C VAL A 37 -4.87 -1.57 -3.34
N PHE A 38 -5.96 -0.85 -3.10
CA PHE A 38 -7.16 -1.45 -2.56
C PHE A 38 -8.41 -0.77 -3.08
N GLU A 39 -9.50 -1.51 -3.07
CA GLU A 39 -10.82 -1.07 -3.48
C GLU A 39 -11.70 -0.91 -2.24
N THR A 40 -12.46 0.18 -2.18
CA THR A 40 -13.49 0.39 -1.16
C THR A 40 -14.89 0.12 -1.71
N GLN A 41 -15.86 -0.13 -0.82
CA GLN A 41 -17.25 -0.46 -1.19
C GLN A 41 -17.95 0.55 -2.12
N ASP A 42 -17.48 1.80 -2.19
CA ASP A 42 -17.99 2.84 -3.08
C ASP A 42 -17.33 2.82 -4.48
N HIS A 43 -16.71 1.69 -4.85
CA HIS A 43 -15.97 1.51 -6.10
C HIS A 43 -14.87 2.56 -6.33
N MET A 44 -14.26 3.00 -5.22
CA MET A 44 -13.07 3.85 -5.27
C MET A 44 -11.83 2.99 -5.11
N TRP A 45 -10.86 3.28 -5.96
CA TRP A 45 -9.55 2.66 -5.94
C TRP A 45 -8.58 3.60 -5.28
N TRP A 46 -7.74 3.04 -4.43
CA TRP A 46 -6.73 3.75 -3.69
C TRP A 46 -5.39 3.10 -3.88
N SER A 47 -4.31 3.87 -3.80
CA SER A 47 -2.99 3.29 -3.58
C SER A 47 -2.25 3.99 -2.45
N ILE A 48 -1.56 3.20 -1.64
CA ILE A 48 -0.68 3.64 -0.57
C ILE A 48 0.75 3.23 -0.91
N GLU A 49 1.64 4.20 -0.84
CA GLU A 49 3.02 4.02 -1.28
C GLU A 49 3.95 4.86 -0.39
N LYS A 50 5.00 4.25 0.14
CA LYS A 50 5.99 4.94 0.97
C LYS A 50 7.18 5.38 0.13
N HIS A 51 7.48 6.66 0.19
CA HIS A 51 8.63 7.29 -0.46
C HIS A 51 9.54 7.95 0.58
N THR A 52 10.67 8.50 0.14
CA THR A 52 11.62 9.20 1.02
C THR A 52 11.03 10.46 1.65
N ASP A 53 10.08 11.11 0.97
CA ASP A 53 9.36 12.31 1.40
C ASP A 53 8.17 12.02 2.32
N GLY A 54 7.75 10.75 2.45
CA GLY A 54 6.67 10.34 3.33
C GLY A 54 5.80 9.23 2.77
N ILE A 55 4.59 9.11 3.31
CA ILE A 55 3.57 8.17 2.82
C ILE A 55 2.63 8.93 1.89
N SER A 56 2.50 8.46 0.66
CA SER A 56 1.58 9.00 -0.33
C SER A 56 0.33 8.14 -0.42
N LEU A 57 -0.81 8.81 -0.48
CA LEU A 57 -2.13 8.22 -0.69
C LEU A 57 -2.75 8.89 -1.92
N GLN A 58 -3.13 8.11 -2.92
CA GLN A 58 -3.85 8.60 -4.10
C GLN A 58 -5.12 7.79 -4.31
N ARG A 59 -6.11 8.39 -4.98
CA ARG A 59 -7.43 7.83 -5.19
C ARG A 59 -7.93 8.10 -6.61
N SER A 60 -8.62 7.13 -7.20
CA SER A 60 -9.34 7.29 -8.46
C SER A 60 -10.57 6.39 -8.52
N ARG A 61 -11.51 6.70 -9.41
CA ARG A 61 -12.57 5.76 -9.80
C ARG A 61 -12.07 4.65 -10.75
N VAL A 62 -10.86 4.81 -11.28
CA VAL A 62 -10.27 3.91 -12.27
C VAL A 62 -9.08 3.19 -11.65
N CYS A 63 -9.12 1.85 -11.64
CA CYS A 63 -8.06 1.01 -11.07
C CYS A 63 -6.68 1.29 -11.70
N SER A 64 -6.59 1.34 -13.03
CA SER A 64 -5.33 1.60 -13.74
C SER A 64 -4.71 2.95 -13.37
N ALA A 65 -5.53 3.96 -13.06
CA ALA A 65 -5.01 5.27 -12.65
C ALA A 65 -4.27 5.23 -11.29
N VAL A 66 -4.62 4.30 -10.40
CA VAL A 66 -3.90 4.13 -9.13
C VAL A 66 -2.87 2.99 -9.15
N ARG A 67 -3.01 2.00 -10.04
CA ARG A 67 -2.10 0.86 -10.19
C ARG A 67 -0.93 1.16 -11.12
N ASP A 68 -1.17 1.83 -12.24
CA ASP A 68 -0.17 2.02 -13.31
C ASP A 68 0.49 3.38 -13.26
N SER A 69 0.02 4.29 -12.40
CA SER A 69 0.55 5.66 -12.31
C SER A 69 0.68 6.14 -10.87
N TYR A 70 1.71 6.95 -10.61
CA TYR A 70 1.95 7.65 -9.36
C TYR A 70 2.21 9.13 -9.65
N LYS A 71 1.46 10.04 -9.01
CA LYS A 71 1.55 11.50 -9.27
C LYS A 71 1.52 11.86 -10.77
N HIS A 72 0.61 11.23 -11.53
CA HIS A 72 0.47 11.36 -13.00
C HIS A 72 1.62 10.82 -13.85
N ASN A 73 2.65 10.22 -13.25
CA ASN A 73 3.72 9.56 -13.98
C ASN A 73 3.46 8.05 -14.04
N PRO A 74 3.68 7.38 -15.19
CA PRO A 74 3.55 5.94 -15.26
C PRO A 74 4.58 5.25 -14.33
N ARG A 75 4.15 4.20 -13.64
CA ARG A 75 5.05 3.33 -12.88
C ARG A 75 5.90 2.52 -13.85
N LYS A 76 7.14 2.24 -13.44
CA LYS A 76 8.08 1.46 -14.24
C LYS A 76 7.58 0.02 -14.38
N PRO A 77 7.45 -0.52 -15.60
CA PRO A 77 7.16 -1.93 -15.81
C PRO A 77 8.41 -2.80 -15.55
N PRO A 78 8.25 -4.09 -15.18
CA PRO A 78 6.98 -4.76 -14.94
C PRO A 78 6.37 -4.38 -13.58
N ILE A 79 5.03 -4.23 -13.56
CA ILE A 79 4.26 -4.14 -12.32
C ILE A 79 3.84 -5.57 -11.97
N GLU A 80 4.44 -6.12 -10.92
CA GLU A 80 4.19 -7.49 -10.50
C GLU A 80 3.30 -7.52 -9.25
N THR A 81 2.24 -8.33 -9.28
CA THR A 81 1.45 -8.63 -8.09
C THR A 81 2.26 -9.58 -7.19
N ILE A 82 2.40 -9.19 -5.93
CA ILE A 82 3.06 -9.99 -4.90
C ILE A 82 2.03 -10.85 -4.17
N ASP A 83 0.91 -10.23 -3.80
CA ASP A 83 -0.11 -10.84 -2.96
C ASP A 83 -1.47 -10.15 -3.14
N THR A 84 -2.54 -10.86 -2.79
CA THR A 84 -3.92 -10.39 -2.87
C THR A 84 -4.71 -10.89 -1.68
N ASP A 85 -5.50 -10.01 -1.08
CA ASP A 85 -6.37 -10.36 0.05
C ASP A 85 -7.75 -9.72 -0.08
N LYS A 86 -8.74 -10.30 0.58
CA LYS A 86 -10.06 -9.68 0.76
C LYS A 86 -9.99 -8.74 1.96
N GLY A 87 -10.44 -7.51 1.77
CA GLY A 87 -10.50 -6.56 2.87
C GLY A 87 -11.51 -7.01 3.93
N SER A 88 -11.13 -6.88 5.20
CA SER A 88 -11.98 -7.26 6.34
C SER A 88 -12.44 -6.07 7.20
N LYS A 89 -11.87 -4.87 6.99
CA LYS A 89 -12.09 -3.66 7.82
C LYS A 89 -11.91 -2.36 7.02
N SER A 90 -12.27 -1.22 7.63
CA SER A 90 -12.11 0.11 7.03
C SER A 90 -10.65 0.59 7.03
N ILE A 91 -10.35 1.52 6.12
CA ILE A 91 -9.04 2.20 6.05
C ILE A 91 -8.72 2.89 7.38
N HIS A 92 -9.72 3.51 8.01
CA HIS A 92 -9.59 4.18 9.30
C HIS A 92 -9.15 3.23 10.40
N ASP A 93 -9.74 2.04 10.48
CA ASP A 93 -9.35 1.00 11.44
C ASP A 93 -7.91 0.55 11.23
N HIS A 94 -7.49 0.44 9.96
CA HIS A 94 -6.13 0.05 9.60
C HIS A 94 -5.11 1.14 9.99
N PHE A 95 -5.40 2.41 9.73
CA PHE A 95 -4.54 3.53 10.15
C PHE A 95 -4.51 3.73 11.66
N GLN A 96 -5.64 3.53 12.37
CA GLN A 96 -5.65 3.55 13.83
C GLN A 96 -4.79 2.43 14.40
N TRP A 97 -4.90 1.21 13.87
CA TRP A 97 -4.06 0.08 14.30
C TRP A 97 -2.56 0.34 14.05
N LEU A 98 -2.20 0.82 12.85
CA LEU A 98 -0.81 1.19 12.52
C LEU A 98 -0.30 2.31 13.43
N GLY A 99 -1.12 3.35 13.67
CA GLY A 99 -0.78 4.48 14.53
C GLY A 99 -0.60 4.09 16.00
N LEU A 100 -1.42 3.18 16.52
CA LEU A 100 -1.32 2.65 17.88
C LEU A 100 -0.10 1.73 18.05
N SER A 101 0.17 0.87 17.06
CA SER A 101 1.35 -0.02 17.06
C SER A 101 2.67 0.77 17.06
N LEU A 102 2.72 1.88 16.31
CA LEU A 102 3.89 2.77 16.27
C LEU A 102 4.10 3.58 17.55
N ARG A 103 3.04 3.88 18.32
CA ARG A 103 3.15 4.57 19.62
C ARG A 103 3.57 3.65 20.76
N SER A 104 3.25 2.37 20.68
CA SER A 104 3.62 1.37 21.69
C SER A 104 5.10 0.95 21.60
N LYS A 105 5.68 0.91 20.38
CA LYS A 105 7.06 0.46 20.18
C LYS A 105 8.08 1.58 20.20
N LYS A 106 8.32 2.14 21.38
CA LYS A 106 9.56 2.87 21.71
C LYS A 106 10.67 1.86 22.08
N CYS A 107 10.93 0.86 21.23
CA CYS A 107 12.05 -0.07 21.36
C CYS A 107 12.39 -0.68 19.98
N SER A 108 13.62 -0.43 19.54
CA SER A 108 14.35 -0.98 18.39
C SER A 108 13.63 -1.06 17.03
N LEU A 109 14.00 -0.13 16.14
CA LEU A 109 13.88 -0.25 14.68
C LEU A 109 14.44 -1.59 14.19
N ASN A 110 13.58 -2.46 13.65
CA ASN A 110 13.77 -3.30 12.47
C ASN A 110 12.71 -4.40 12.43
N ARG A 111 11.59 -4.14 11.75
CA ARG A 111 10.71 -5.11 11.07
C ARG A 111 9.40 -4.42 10.70
N PHE A 112 9.30 -3.98 9.45
CA PHE A 112 8.01 -3.99 8.78
C PHE A 112 7.66 -5.46 8.50
N HIS A 113 7.14 -6.14 9.52
CA HIS A 113 6.43 -7.39 9.33
C HIS A 113 4.98 -7.04 9.04
N ILE A 114 4.63 -7.11 7.77
CA ILE A 114 3.25 -7.32 7.33
C ILE A 114 2.93 -8.74 7.81
N PHE A 115 2.27 -8.85 8.97
CA PHE A 115 1.78 -10.13 9.48
C PHE A 115 0.38 -10.37 8.93
N THR A 116 0.25 -11.34 8.03
CA THR A 116 -0.86 -12.29 8.08
C THR A 116 -0.26 -13.66 8.42
N THR A 117 -0.26 -14.01 9.70
CA THR A 117 -0.18 -15.40 10.14
C THR A 117 -1.11 -15.59 11.32
N VAL A 118 -2.23 -16.25 11.06
CA VAL A 118 -2.95 -17.13 12.00
C VAL A 118 -3.53 -18.24 11.11
N SER A 119 -2.95 -19.42 11.01
CA SER A 119 -3.15 -20.61 11.86
C SER A 119 -2.41 -21.77 11.15
N LYS A 120 -1.86 -22.82 11.77
CA LYS A 120 -1.96 -23.43 13.10
C LYS A 120 -0.63 -24.12 13.38
#